data_AF-A0A4Z0RVM0-F1
#
_entry.id   AF-A0A4Z0RVM0-F1
#
_cell.length_a   1.000
_cell.length_b   1.000
_cell.length_c   1.000
_cell.angle_alpha   90.00
_cell.angle_beta   90.00
_cell.angle_gamma   90.00
#
_symmetry.space_group_name_H-M   'P 1'
#
loop_
_entity.id
_entity.type
_entity.pdbx_description
1 polymer ?
#
loop_
_entity_poly.entity_id
_entity_poly.type
_entity_poly.pdbx_seq_one_letter_code
_entity_poly.pdbx_strand_id
1 'polypeptide(L)'
;MGKLIRRVVPAVLVGGVVAGGYYGYQENTLNIRGTIQREELKQRVKVSNEKITQPERQAIVDRVMKETHRDEGLHKQGFVSMPLLGILQPIFDNAYSEVGLDAGANYANRTVDDPDGDQVPVMGQGNYGLASHNFNDGKTGFSALQERLNQDAPYLVDGQLKGSDWLNGQPIYMANRSGIYEYKVTGQILVNKGDTDVLRQTQSPQLTIISCLFPSTQYRIITKASLDKKWEWHNAPDKVVHYFDLTVQKTNAHASWFNPGEEEGVN
;
A
#
# COMPACT_ATOMS: atom_id res chain seq x y z
N MET A 1 58.32 1.70 9.49
CA MET A 1 57.10 1.15 10.14
C MET A 1 55.95 2.14 10.31
N GLY A 2 56.18 3.40 10.76
CA GLY A 2 55.07 4.33 11.05
C GLY A 2 54.16 4.79 9.88
N LYS A 3 54.64 4.78 8.63
CA LYS A 3 53.82 5.17 7.46
C LYS A 3 52.84 4.09 7.00
N LEU A 4 53.12 2.80 7.27
CA LEU A 4 52.25 1.69 6.88
C LEU A 4 51.04 1.61 7.84
N ILE A 5 51.29 1.75 9.15
CA ILE A 5 50.26 1.76 10.19
C ILE A 5 49.27 2.92 9.99
N ARG A 6 49.75 4.10 9.56
CA ARG A 6 48.93 5.30 9.35
C ARG A 6 47.97 5.22 8.14
N ARG A 7 48.18 4.27 7.22
CA ARG A 7 47.29 4.00 6.06
C ARG A 7 46.41 2.78 6.25
N VAL A 8 46.89 1.78 7.00
CA VAL A 8 46.13 0.55 7.27
C VAL A 8 45.00 0.80 8.27
N VAL A 9 45.21 1.60 9.33
CA VAL A 9 44.17 1.87 10.33
C VAL A 9 42.94 2.58 9.75
N PRO A 10 43.06 3.65 8.92
CA PRO A 10 41.90 4.25 8.26
C PRO A 10 41.20 3.29 7.29
N ALA A 11 41.94 2.48 6.53
CA ALA A 11 41.37 1.53 5.58
C ALA A 11 40.59 0.40 6.27
N VAL A 12 41.08 -0.10 7.41
CA VAL A 12 40.38 -1.10 8.23
C VAL A 12 39.15 -0.49 8.91
N LEU A 13 39.23 0.76 9.36
CA LEU A 13 38.07 1.47 9.91
C LEU A 13 36.98 1.72 8.85
N VAL A 14 37.36 2.18 7.65
CA VAL A 14 36.42 2.36 6.53
C VAL A 14 35.84 1.01 6.10
N GLY A 15 36.67 -0.03 5.97
CA GLY A 15 36.22 -1.38 5.66
C GLY A 15 35.26 -1.95 6.71
N GLY A 16 35.52 -1.72 7.99
CA GLY A 16 34.64 -2.12 9.10
C GLY A 16 33.32 -1.36 9.12
N VAL A 17 33.31 -0.06 8.80
CA VAL A 17 32.08 0.75 8.67
C VAL A 17 31.25 0.29 7.47
N VAL A 18 31.89 0.02 6.32
CA VAL A 18 31.19 -0.47 5.11
C VAL A 18 30.64 -1.88 5.34
N ALA A 19 31.43 -2.79 5.91
CA ALA A 19 30.99 -4.16 6.19
C ALA A 19 29.91 -4.20 7.28
N GLY A 20 30.06 -3.41 8.35
CA GLY A 20 29.05 -3.28 9.41
C GLY A 20 27.76 -2.65 8.91
N GLY A 21 27.84 -1.63 8.04
CA GLY A 21 26.69 -1.04 7.37
C GLY A 21 25.99 -2.01 6.42
N TYR A 22 26.76 -2.78 5.64
CA TYR A 22 26.23 -3.82 4.75
C TYR A 22 25.54 -4.95 5.53
N TYR A 23 26.16 -5.43 6.61
CA TYR A 23 25.56 -6.43 7.49
C TYR A 23 24.28 -5.91 8.17
N GLY A 24 24.32 -4.68 8.72
CA GLY A 24 23.14 -4.05 9.30
C GLY A 24 21.99 -3.85 8.31
N TYR A 25 22.31 -3.60 7.03
CA TYR A 25 21.32 -3.55 5.96
C TYR A 25 20.74 -4.93 5.61
N GLN A 26 21.58 -5.96 5.49
CA GLN A 26 21.15 -7.33 5.15
C GLN A 26 20.27 -7.94 6.24
N GLU A 27 20.70 -7.83 7.51
CA GLU A 27 19.96 -8.34 8.67
C GLU A 27 18.79 -7.43 9.10
N ASN A 28 18.62 -6.29 8.42
CA ASN A 28 17.66 -5.25 8.79
C ASN A 28 17.76 -4.85 10.28
N THR A 29 18.98 -4.83 10.83
CA THR A 29 19.27 -4.43 12.21
C THR A 29 18.81 -3.00 12.43
N LEU A 30 18.02 -2.76 13.49
CA LEU A 30 17.39 -1.45 13.78
C LEU A 30 16.49 -0.92 12.64
N ASN A 31 15.95 -1.79 11.78
CA ASN A 31 15.08 -1.43 10.65
C ASN A 31 15.70 -0.45 9.63
N ILE A 32 17.02 -0.49 9.44
CA ILE A 32 17.74 0.39 8.50
C ILE A 32 17.24 0.18 7.06
N ARG A 33 17.09 -1.08 6.63
CA ARG A 33 16.63 -1.40 5.27
C ARG A 33 15.20 -0.92 5.03
N GLY A 34 14.30 -1.13 6.00
CA GLY A 34 12.92 -0.61 5.90
C GLY A 34 12.86 0.92 5.84
N THR A 35 13.76 1.61 6.55
CA THR A 35 13.82 3.08 6.53
C THR A 35 14.30 3.62 5.19
N ILE A 36 15.37 3.06 4.63
CA ILE A 36 15.89 3.46 3.30
C ILE A 36 14.82 3.19 2.23
N GLN A 37 14.23 1.99 2.24
CA GLN A 37 13.19 1.62 1.29
C GLN A 37 12.00 2.59 1.29
N ARG A 38 11.56 3.04 2.47
CA ARG A 38 10.45 4.00 2.58
C ARG A 38 10.77 5.34 1.96
N GLU A 39 11.99 5.85 2.14
CA GLU A 39 12.42 7.09 1.48
C GLU A 39 12.49 6.91 -0.05
N GLU A 40 12.97 5.77 -0.53
CA GLU A 40 12.96 5.45 -1.96
C GLU A 40 11.53 5.39 -2.52
N LEU A 41 10.59 4.76 -1.82
CA LEU A 41 9.19 4.66 -2.25
C LEU A 41 8.53 6.03 -2.34
N LYS A 42 8.74 6.87 -1.32
CA LYS A 42 8.25 8.25 -1.31
C LYS A 42 8.79 9.07 -2.48
N GLN A 43 10.06 8.89 -2.85
CA GLN A 43 10.69 9.58 -3.97
C GLN A 43 10.16 9.13 -5.34
N ARG A 44 9.57 7.93 -5.45
CA ARG A 44 8.95 7.46 -6.70
C ARG A 44 7.66 8.19 -7.04
N VAL A 45 6.96 8.73 -6.04
CA VAL A 45 5.71 9.45 -6.25
C VAL A 45 6.03 10.82 -6.84
N LYS A 46 5.69 11.00 -8.12
CA LYS A 46 5.99 12.23 -8.86
C LYS A 46 4.82 13.20 -8.72
N VAL A 47 4.97 14.21 -7.87
CA VAL A 47 3.92 15.20 -7.66
C VAL A 47 4.33 16.52 -8.30
N SER A 48 3.51 17.03 -9.22
CA SER A 48 3.64 18.39 -9.75
C SER A 48 2.77 19.37 -8.96
N ASN A 49 3.22 20.62 -8.86
CA ASN A 49 2.39 21.73 -8.39
C ASN A 49 1.72 22.47 -9.55
N GLU A 50 1.88 21.97 -10.79
CA GLU A 50 1.22 22.53 -11.96
C GLU A 50 -0.30 22.32 -11.85
N LYS A 51 -1.02 23.36 -12.27
CA LYS A 51 -2.48 23.33 -12.31
C LYS A 51 -2.93 22.32 -13.35
N ILE A 52 -3.90 21.50 -12.99
CA ILE A 52 -4.52 20.54 -13.90
C ILE A 52 -5.83 21.13 -14.40
N THR A 53 -5.95 21.27 -15.72
CA THR A 53 -7.16 21.75 -16.38
C THR A 53 -8.30 20.74 -16.25
N GLN A 54 -9.54 21.18 -16.46
CA GLN A 54 -10.71 20.28 -16.40
C GLN A 54 -10.68 19.15 -17.44
N PRO A 55 -10.27 19.38 -18.71
CA PRO A 55 -10.10 18.29 -19.67
C PRO A 55 -9.05 17.26 -19.23
N GLU A 56 -7.92 17.70 -18.67
CA GLU A 56 -6.88 16.80 -18.14
C GLU A 56 -7.40 15.97 -16.96
N ARG A 57 -8.16 16.59 -16.04
CA ARG A 57 -8.84 15.89 -14.94
C ARG A 57 -9.76 14.79 -15.48
N GLN A 58 -10.57 15.10 -16.49
CA GLN A 58 -11.46 14.09 -17.10
C GLN A 58 -10.66 12.94 -17.75
N ALA A 59 -9.56 13.25 -18.44
CA ALA A 59 -8.69 12.23 -19.01
C ALA A 59 -8.05 11.32 -17.94
N ILE A 60 -7.73 11.87 -16.76
CA ILE A 60 -7.28 11.09 -15.60
C ILE A 60 -8.40 10.17 -15.11
N VAL A 61 -9.63 10.68 -14.94
CA VAL A 61 -10.80 9.86 -14.56
C VAL A 61 -11.01 8.69 -15.51
N ASP A 62 -10.95 8.95 -16.82
CA ASP A 62 -11.19 7.92 -17.83
C ASP A 62 -10.10 6.83 -17.80
N ARG A 63 -8.85 7.19 -17.49
CA ARG A 63 -7.76 6.22 -17.26
C ARG A 63 -7.95 5.43 -15.96
N VAL A 64 -8.25 6.11 -14.86
CA VAL A 64 -8.52 5.49 -13.55
C VAL A 64 -9.65 4.46 -13.64
N MET A 65 -10.65 4.71 -14.49
CA MET A 65 -11.80 3.83 -14.66
C MET A 65 -11.74 2.96 -15.93
N LYS A 66 -10.62 2.97 -16.65
CA LYS A 66 -10.44 2.12 -17.83
C LYS A 66 -10.42 0.66 -17.40
N GLU A 67 -11.20 -0.16 -18.06
CA GLU A 67 -11.29 -1.59 -17.76
C GLU A 67 -10.13 -2.34 -18.43
N THR A 68 -9.46 -3.19 -17.66
CA THR A 68 -8.19 -3.84 -18.04
C THR A 68 -8.25 -5.37 -17.95
N HIS A 69 -9.12 -5.93 -17.09
CA HIS A 69 -9.21 -7.36 -16.81
C HIS A 69 -10.63 -7.93 -17.02
N ARG A 70 -11.40 -7.38 -17.98
CA ARG A 70 -12.76 -7.86 -18.27
C ARG A 70 -12.80 -9.31 -18.73
N ASP A 71 -11.80 -9.74 -19.51
CA ASP A 71 -11.71 -11.11 -20.00
C ASP A 71 -11.43 -12.13 -18.88
N GLU A 72 -10.97 -11.63 -17.72
CA GLU A 72 -10.76 -12.39 -16.48
C GLU A 72 -11.95 -12.26 -15.51
N GLY A 73 -13.03 -11.60 -15.92
CA GLY A 73 -14.23 -11.39 -15.11
C GLY A 73 -14.07 -10.38 -13.97
N LEU A 74 -13.07 -9.50 -14.04
CA LEU A 74 -12.85 -8.44 -13.06
C LEU A 74 -13.40 -7.10 -13.58
N HIS A 75 -14.14 -6.39 -12.73
CA HIS A 75 -14.56 -5.02 -12.97
C HIS A 75 -13.87 -4.05 -12.03
N LYS A 76 -13.44 -2.92 -12.59
CA LYS A 76 -12.71 -1.90 -11.85
C LYS A 76 -13.65 -1.00 -11.06
N GLN A 77 -13.39 -0.90 -9.76
CA GLN A 77 -14.08 0.04 -8.87
C GLN A 77 -13.36 1.38 -8.73
N GLY A 78 -12.06 1.42 -8.99
CA GLY A 78 -11.25 2.62 -8.88
C GLY A 78 -9.81 2.30 -8.52
N PHE A 79 -9.19 3.17 -7.74
CA PHE A 79 -7.80 3.07 -7.29
C PHE A 79 -7.65 3.41 -5.82
N VAL A 80 -6.63 2.84 -5.18
CA VAL A 80 -6.13 3.25 -3.87
C VAL A 80 -4.70 3.78 -4.00
N SER A 81 -4.40 4.88 -3.31
CA SER A 81 -3.07 5.46 -3.22
C SER A 81 -2.70 5.75 -1.78
N MET A 82 -1.47 5.39 -1.39
CA MET A 82 -0.85 5.83 -0.14
C MET A 82 0.53 6.41 -0.47
N PRO A 83 0.63 7.72 -0.76
CA PRO A 83 1.83 8.34 -1.32
C PRO A 83 3.09 8.17 -0.47
N LEU A 84 2.97 8.17 0.86
CA LEU A 84 4.11 7.94 1.76
C LEU A 84 4.81 6.60 1.49
N LEU A 85 4.04 5.59 1.08
CA LEU A 85 4.49 4.22 0.86
C LEU A 85 4.64 3.89 -0.62
N GLY A 86 4.48 4.87 -1.52
CA GLY A 86 4.51 4.64 -2.96
C GLY A 86 3.43 3.65 -3.45
N ILE A 87 2.36 3.45 -2.67
CA ILE A 87 1.26 2.57 -3.06
C ILE A 87 0.36 3.31 -4.05
N LEU A 88 0.11 2.68 -5.19
CA LEU A 88 -0.92 3.02 -6.16
C LEU A 88 -1.38 1.72 -6.84
N GLN A 89 -2.61 1.29 -6.57
CA GLN A 89 -3.15 0.04 -7.09
C GLN A 89 -4.58 0.23 -7.62
N PRO A 90 -4.94 -0.43 -8.73
CA PRO A 90 -6.34 -0.57 -9.13
C PRO A 90 -7.08 -1.40 -8.09
N ILE A 91 -8.39 -1.15 -7.97
CA ILE A 91 -9.31 -1.87 -7.09
C ILE A 91 -10.30 -2.63 -7.96
N PHE A 92 -10.36 -3.95 -7.81
CA PHE A 92 -11.29 -4.83 -8.53
C PHE A 92 -12.41 -5.38 -7.63
N ASP A 93 -13.50 -5.83 -8.28
CA ASP A 93 -14.74 -6.26 -7.64
C ASP A 93 -14.86 -7.76 -7.39
N ASN A 94 -13.75 -8.42 -7.03
CA ASN A 94 -13.77 -9.86 -6.77
C ASN A 94 -13.16 -10.19 -5.41
N ALA A 95 -13.99 -10.20 -4.38
CA ALA A 95 -13.54 -10.31 -3.00
C ALA A 95 -12.59 -11.49 -2.78
N TYR A 96 -11.33 -11.21 -2.44
CA TYR A 96 -10.32 -12.23 -2.10
C TYR A 96 -10.06 -13.32 -3.16
N SER A 97 -10.44 -13.14 -4.43
CA SER A 97 -10.09 -14.13 -5.45
C SER A 97 -8.60 -14.08 -5.79
N GLU A 98 -8.01 -15.22 -6.14
CA GLU A 98 -6.60 -15.28 -6.56
C GLU A 98 -6.37 -14.41 -7.79
N VAL A 99 -7.22 -14.55 -8.82
CA VAL A 99 -7.19 -13.74 -10.04
C VAL A 99 -7.25 -12.24 -9.73
N GLY A 100 -8.14 -11.85 -8.81
CA GLY A 100 -8.25 -10.46 -8.37
C GLY A 100 -6.98 -9.98 -7.67
N LEU A 101 -6.49 -10.72 -6.66
CA LEU A 101 -5.34 -10.33 -5.84
C LEU A 101 -4.04 -10.27 -6.66
N ASP A 102 -3.96 -11.05 -7.74
CA ASP A 102 -2.89 -10.99 -8.72
C ASP A 102 -2.97 -9.69 -9.54
N ALA A 103 -4.18 -9.26 -9.93
CA ALA A 103 -4.42 -8.06 -10.72
C ALA A 103 -4.18 -6.75 -9.93
N GLY A 104 -4.39 -6.74 -8.62
CA GLY A 104 -4.17 -5.57 -7.78
C GLY A 104 -4.86 -5.64 -6.42
N ALA A 105 -5.34 -4.50 -5.93
CA ALA A 105 -6.16 -4.48 -4.73
C ALA A 105 -7.58 -4.95 -5.07
N ASN A 106 -8.24 -5.60 -4.13
CA ASN A 106 -9.63 -6.06 -4.26
C ASN A 106 -10.40 -5.56 -3.06
N TYR A 107 -11.70 -5.31 -3.22
CA TYR A 107 -12.48 -5.16 -2.00
C TYR A 107 -12.45 -6.47 -1.21
N ALA A 108 -12.51 -6.36 0.11
CA ALA A 108 -12.29 -7.50 1.00
C ALA A 108 -13.55 -7.88 1.78
N ASN A 109 -14.66 -7.15 1.63
CA ASN A 109 -15.86 -7.29 2.44
C ASN A 109 -16.56 -8.66 2.27
N ARG A 110 -16.06 -9.66 2.97
CA ARG A 110 -16.78 -10.86 3.38
C ARG A 110 -16.99 -10.76 4.89
N THR A 111 -18.24 -10.60 5.30
CA THR A 111 -18.61 -10.36 6.70
C THR A 111 -19.49 -11.51 7.22
N VAL A 112 -19.79 -11.52 8.51
CA VAL A 112 -20.73 -12.50 9.08
C VAL A 112 -22.12 -12.40 8.42
N ASP A 113 -22.53 -11.19 8.03
CA ASP A 113 -23.84 -10.91 7.42
C ASP A 113 -23.81 -11.00 5.88
N ASP A 114 -22.63 -11.10 5.29
CA ASP A 114 -22.39 -11.26 3.84
C ASP A 114 -21.13 -12.12 3.63
N PRO A 115 -21.21 -13.44 3.89
CA PRO A 115 -20.04 -14.32 3.90
C PRO A 115 -19.44 -14.53 2.51
N ASP A 116 -20.26 -14.43 1.46
CA ASP A 116 -19.84 -14.59 0.08
C ASP A 116 -19.30 -13.27 -0.50
N GLY A 117 -19.68 -12.13 0.09
CA GLY A 117 -19.22 -10.79 -0.31
C GLY A 117 -19.99 -10.26 -1.51
N ASP A 118 -21.26 -10.64 -1.66
CA ASP A 118 -22.09 -10.25 -2.80
C ASP A 118 -22.41 -8.74 -2.79
N GLN A 119 -22.31 -8.09 -1.63
CA GLN A 119 -22.54 -6.67 -1.49
C GLN A 119 -21.25 -5.89 -1.76
N VAL A 120 -21.14 -5.42 -3.00
CA VAL A 120 -20.05 -4.53 -3.41
C VAL A 120 -20.04 -3.26 -2.53
N PRO A 121 -18.97 -3.00 -1.76
CA PRO A 121 -18.91 -1.86 -0.87
C PRO A 121 -18.82 -0.55 -1.67
N VAL A 122 -19.30 0.55 -1.08
CA VAL A 122 -19.29 1.87 -1.72
C VAL A 122 -18.24 2.76 -1.05
N MET A 123 -17.34 3.35 -1.85
CA MET A 123 -16.32 4.27 -1.32
C MET A 123 -16.96 5.43 -0.54
N GLY A 124 -16.45 5.69 0.67
CA GLY A 124 -16.94 6.77 1.53
C GLY A 124 -18.21 6.42 2.31
N GLN A 125 -18.63 5.15 2.31
CA GLN A 125 -19.74 4.64 3.12
C GLN A 125 -19.32 3.39 3.88
N GLY A 126 -19.94 3.15 5.04
CA GLY A 126 -19.73 1.90 5.77
C GLY A 126 -18.26 1.65 6.12
N ASN A 127 -17.89 0.37 6.16
CA ASN A 127 -16.50 -0.05 6.21
C ASN A 127 -16.09 -0.61 4.85
N TYR A 128 -15.25 0.11 4.11
CA TYR A 128 -14.71 -0.35 2.84
C TYR A 128 -13.44 -1.16 3.11
N GLY A 129 -13.50 -2.47 2.89
CA GLY A 129 -12.37 -3.38 3.02
C GLY A 129 -11.56 -3.45 1.74
N LEU A 130 -10.23 -3.47 1.83
CA LEU A 130 -9.31 -3.72 0.73
C LEU A 130 -8.31 -4.82 1.10
N ALA A 131 -7.96 -5.68 0.15
CA ALA A 131 -6.90 -6.67 0.30
C ALA A 131 -6.00 -6.69 -0.94
N SER A 132 -4.70 -6.91 -0.72
CA SER A 132 -3.70 -7.16 -1.75
C SER A 132 -2.58 -7.99 -1.12
N HIS A 133 -1.79 -8.67 -1.95
CA HIS A 133 -0.63 -9.42 -1.48
C HIS A 133 0.41 -8.56 -0.75
N ASN A 134 1.04 -9.16 0.26
CA ASN A 134 2.39 -8.82 0.70
C ASN A 134 3.34 -9.79 0.00
N PHE A 135 4.23 -9.28 -0.83
CA PHE A 135 5.24 -10.02 -1.59
C PHE A 135 6.56 -10.18 -0.82
N ASN A 136 6.61 -9.70 0.43
CA ASN A 136 7.78 -9.73 1.29
C ASN A 136 9.00 -9.00 0.71
N ASP A 137 8.76 -8.05 -0.20
CA ASP A 137 9.78 -7.21 -0.81
C ASP A 137 9.71 -5.75 -0.32
N GLY A 138 8.69 -5.43 0.46
CA GLY A 138 8.43 -4.13 1.08
C GLY A 138 7.99 -3.03 0.12
N LYS A 139 7.64 -3.35 -1.13
CA LYS A 139 7.25 -2.36 -2.15
C LYS A 139 6.05 -2.76 -3.01
N THR A 140 5.89 -4.02 -3.34
CA THR A 140 4.84 -4.47 -4.26
C THR A 140 3.56 -4.80 -3.50
N GLY A 141 2.39 -4.54 -4.09
CA GLY A 141 1.10 -4.68 -3.46
C GLY A 141 1.00 -3.88 -2.16
N PHE A 142 0.57 -4.55 -1.09
CA PHE A 142 0.52 -3.99 0.25
C PHE A 142 1.72 -4.38 1.12
N SER A 143 2.86 -4.78 0.52
CA SER A 143 4.07 -5.12 1.29
C SER A 143 4.59 -3.97 2.14
N ALA A 144 4.47 -2.73 1.64
CA ALA A 144 4.96 -1.54 2.33
C ALA A 144 4.16 -1.18 3.60
N LEU A 145 3.01 -1.83 3.86
CA LEU A 145 2.24 -1.63 5.11
C LEU A 145 2.88 -2.29 6.34
N GLN A 146 3.83 -3.21 6.15
CA GLN A 146 4.58 -3.82 7.24
C GLN A 146 5.71 -2.89 7.68
N GLU A 147 5.71 -2.44 8.94
CA GLU A 147 6.69 -1.47 9.46
C GLU A 147 8.14 -1.94 9.31
N ARG A 148 8.37 -3.23 9.56
CA ARG A 148 9.69 -3.85 9.55
C ARG A 148 9.70 -5.01 8.58
N LEU A 149 10.46 -4.85 7.50
CA LEU A 149 10.59 -5.87 6.47
C LEU A 149 11.16 -7.17 7.07
N ASN A 150 10.55 -8.31 6.72
CA ASN A 150 10.96 -9.65 7.16
C ASN A 150 10.98 -9.85 8.69
N GLN A 151 10.18 -9.08 9.44
CA GLN A 151 10.12 -9.17 10.89
C GLN A 151 8.67 -9.16 11.38
N ASP A 152 8.37 -10.06 12.31
CA ASP A 152 7.08 -10.16 12.97
C ASP A 152 6.80 -8.96 13.89
N ALA A 153 7.85 -8.35 14.45
CA ALA A 153 7.74 -7.15 15.25
C ALA A 153 7.39 -5.91 14.39
N PRO A 154 6.60 -4.96 14.92
CA PRO A 154 6.05 -4.93 16.28
C PRO A 154 4.73 -5.70 16.45
N TYR A 155 4.22 -6.33 15.39
CA TYR A 155 2.88 -6.90 15.34
C TYR A 155 2.72 -8.18 16.17
N LEU A 156 3.77 -9.00 16.24
CA LEU A 156 3.82 -10.21 17.04
C LEU A 156 5.10 -10.20 17.88
N VAL A 157 4.93 -10.11 19.19
CA VAL A 157 6.03 -10.04 20.17
C VAL A 157 5.74 -11.05 21.27
N ASP A 158 6.66 -11.98 21.51
CA ASP A 158 6.53 -13.04 22.51
C ASP A 158 5.21 -13.82 22.40
N GLY A 159 4.77 -14.08 21.15
CA GLY A 159 3.52 -14.79 20.85
C GLY A 159 2.24 -13.97 21.04
N GLN A 160 2.34 -12.69 21.43
CA GLN A 160 1.19 -11.81 21.62
C GLN A 160 0.93 -10.97 20.37
N LEU A 161 -0.34 -10.95 19.94
CA LEU A 161 -0.80 -10.04 18.88
C LEU A 161 -0.82 -8.60 19.41
N LYS A 162 -0.21 -7.70 18.66
CA LYS A 162 -0.05 -6.28 18.96
C LYS A 162 -0.48 -5.44 17.76
N GLY A 163 -0.29 -4.15 17.86
CA GLY A 163 -0.51 -3.19 16.79
C GLY A 163 0.72 -2.33 16.52
N SER A 164 0.59 -1.42 15.57
CA SER A 164 1.55 -0.35 15.35
C SER A 164 0.85 0.96 15.02
N ASP A 165 1.46 2.06 15.44
CA ASP A 165 0.99 3.43 15.25
C ASP A 165 1.83 4.21 14.25
N TRP A 166 2.81 3.57 13.59
CA TRP A 166 3.80 4.24 12.72
C TRP A 166 3.17 4.95 11.51
N LEU A 167 1.96 4.57 11.12
CA LEU A 167 1.20 5.19 10.03
C LEU A 167 0.09 6.14 10.53
N ASN A 168 -0.09 6.35 11.83
CA ASN A 168 -1.21 7.15 12.32
C ASN A 168 -1.18 8.58 11.75
N GLY A 169 -2.34 9.05 11.32
CA GLY A 169 -2.53 10.34 10.67
C GLY A 169 -2.04 10.42 9.22
N GLN A 170 -1.41 9.36 8.68
CA GLN A 170 -0.99 9.35 7.28
C GLN A 170 -2.21 9.22 6.36
N PRO A 171 -2.24 9.96 5.23
CA PRO A 171 -3.37 9.94 4.33
C PRO A 171 -3.36 8.70 3.43
N ILE A 172 -4.55 8.17 3.18
CA ILE A 172 -4.86 7.21 2.11
C ILE A 172 -5.89 7.87 1.20
N TYR A 173 -5.69 7.81 -0.10
CA TYR A 173 -6.63 8.34 -1.07
C TYR A 173 -7.24 7.19 -1.85
N MET A 174 -8.57 7.15 -1.90
CA MET A 174 -9.29 6.28 -2.84
C MET A 174 -9.93 7.14 -3.91
N ALA A 175 -9.96 6.68 -5.15
CA ALA A 175 -10.56 7.41 -6.24
C ALA A 175 -11.38 6.48 -7.14
N ASN A 176 -12.53 6.97 -7.60
CA ASN A 176 -13.37 6.30 -8.59
C ASN A 176 -14.00 7.32 -9.53
N ARG A 177 -14.95 6.90 -10.38
CA ARG A 177 -15.63 7.80 -11.33
C ARG A 177 -16.27 9.03 -10.66
N SER A 178 -16.75 8.90 -9.42
CA SER A 178 -17.42 10.00 -8.71
C SER A 178 -16.43 11.02 -8.17
N GLY A 179 -15.31 10.57 -7.58
CA GLY A 179 -14.40 11.50 -6.94
C GLY A 179 -13.28 10.84 -6.17
N ILE A 180 -12.67 11.63 -5.29
CA ILE A 180 -11.55 11.24 -4.45
C ILE A 180 -11.95 11.34 -2.98
N TYR A 181 -11.59 10.32 -2.21
CA TYR A 181 -11.89 10.13 -0.79
C TYR A 181 -10.56 10.06 -0.04
N GLU A 182 -10.27 11.05 0.80
CA GLU A 182 -9.13 11.03 1.71
C GLU A 182 -9.54 10.41 3.04
N TYR A 183 -8.82 9.37 3.45
CA TYR A 183 -8.89 8.75 4.76
C TYR A 183 -7.61 9.04 5.54
N LYS A 184 -7.69 9.03 6.87
CA LYS A 184 -6.55 9.10 7.78
C LYS A 184 -6.41 7.80 8.54
N VAL A 185 -5.21 7.20 8.50
CA VAL A 185 -4.92 6.00 9.28
C VAL A 185 -5.09 6.30 10.77
N THR A 186 -5.83 5.43 11.45
CA THR A 186 -6.11 5.53 12.88
C THR A 186 -5.35 4.50 13.71
N GLY A 187 -4.82 3.45 13.07
CA GLY A 187 -4.02 2.42 13.72
C GLY A 187 -3.82 1.19 12.84
N GLN A 188 -2.85 0.37 13.21
CA GLN A 188 -2.72 -0.98 12.71
C GLN A 188 -2.85 -2.00 13.83
N ILE A 189 -3.53 -3.11 13.56
CA ILE A 189 -3.63 -4.26 14.48
C ILE A 189 -3.26 -5.55 13.76
N LEU A 190 -2.78 -6.54 14.50
CA LEU A 190 -2.56 -7.90 14.02
C LEU A 190 -3.75 -8.80 14.39
N VAL A 191 -4.27 -9.54 13.42
CA VAL A 191 -5.32 -10.55 13.64
C VAL A 191 -4.96 -11.88 12.99
N ASN A 192 -5.68 -12.93 13.32
CA ASN A 192 -5.56 -14.23 12.64
C ASN A 192 -6.14 -14.14 11.22
N LYS A 193 -5.64 -14.97 10.28
CA LYS A 193 -6.07 -14.97 8.87
C LYS A 193 -7.58 -15.13 8.62
N GLY A 194 -8.31 -15.71 9.57
CA GLY A 194 -9.76 -15.96 9.45
C GLY A 194 -10.63 -14.96 10.21
N ASP A 195 -10.04 -13.93 10.82
CA ASP A 195 -10.79 -12.92 11.58
C ASP A 195 -11.44 -11.91 10.61
N THR A 196 -12.69 -12.18 10.24
CA THR A 196 -13.49 -11.32 9.35
C THR A 196 -14.24 -10.22 10.08
N ASP A 197 -14.23 -10.21 11.42
CA ASP A 197 -14.94 -9.20 12.22
C ASP A 197 -14.40 -7.78 11.99
N VAL A 198 -13.14 -7.68 11.57
CA VAL A 198 -12.50 -6.40 11.20
C VAL A 198 -13.14 -5.73 9.98
N LEU A 199 -13.91 -6.48 9.18
CA LEU A 199 -14.62 -6.00 7.99
C LEU A 199 -16.10 -5.69 8.24
N ARG A 200 -16.58 -5.84 9.47
CA ARG A 200 -17.97 -5.53 9.83
C ARG A 200 -18.31 -4.10 9.44
N GLN A 201 -19.53 -3.90 8.92
CA GLN A 201 -20.03 -2.60 8.52
C GLN A 201 -20.12 -1.63 9.69
N THR A 202 -19.89 -0.35 9.41
CA THR A 202 -19.89 0.73 10.40
C THR A 202 -20.86 1.84 9.99
N GLN A 203 -21.39 2.59 10.96
CA GLN A 203 -22.25 3.74 10.64
C GLN A 203 -21.42 4.90 10.06
N SER A 204 -20.24 5.15 10.63
CA SER A 204 -19.29 6.15 10.12
C SER A 204 -18.39 5.54 9.04
N PRO A 205 -18.07 6.27 7.96
CA PRO A 205 -17.19 5.78 6.90
C PRO A 205 -15.78 5.42 7.40
N GLN A 206 -15.37 4.18 7.13
CA GLN A 206 -14.06 3.63 7.46
C GLN A 206 -13.45 2.91 6.24
N LEU A 207 -12.13 2.80 6.25
CA LEU A 207 -11.35 2.01 5.32
C LEU A 207 -10.52 1.00 6.12
N THR A 208 -10.59 -0.27 5.73
CA THR A 208 -9.84 -1.38 6.32
C THR A 208 -8.95 -2.01 5.25
N ILE A 209 -7.63 -1.82 5.34
CA ILE A 209 -6.67 -2.42 4.39
C ILE A 209 -5.99 -3.62 5.03
N ILE A 210 -6.01 -4.75 4.32
CA ILE A 210 -5.60 -6.07 4.82
C ILE A 210 -4.40 -6.56 4.01
N SER A 211 -3.35 -6.96 4.72
CA SER A 211 -2.12 -7.52 4.14
C SER A 211 -1.59 -8.66 5.02
N CYS A 212 -0.80 -9.58 4.46
CA CYS A 212 -0.15 -10.62 5.27
C CYS A 212 0.97 -10.04 6.13
N LEU A 213 1.19 -10.62 7.32
CA LEU A 213 2.45 -10.45 8.05
C LEU A 213 3.49 -11.43 7.49
N PHE A 214 4.72 -10.97 7.25
CA PHE A 214 5.85 -11.83 6.91
C PHE A 214 6.95 -11.77 7.98
N PRO A 215 7.54 -12.93 8.37
CA PRO A 215 7.32 -14.26 7.80
C PRO A 215 6.06 -15.00 8.30
N SER A 216 5.40 -14.54 9.36
CA SER A 216 4.24 -15.22 9.95
C SER A 216 2.91 -15.04 9.19
N THR A 217 2.79 -15.70 8.03
CA THR A 217 1.67 -15.56 7.09
C THR A 217 0.32 -16.10 7.57
N GLN A 218 0.27 -16.75 8.74
CA GLN A 218 -0.98 -17.09 9.43
C GLN A 218 -1.71 -15.86 10.01
N TYR A 219 -1.05 -14.71 10.07
CA TYR A 219 -1.62 -13.45 10.57
C TYR A 219 -1.83 -12.41 9.46
N ARG A 220 -2.66 -11.40 9.76
CA ARG A 220 -2.98 -10.28 8.88
C ARG A 220 -2.74 -8.95 9.59
N ILE A 221 -2.00 -8.07 8.95
CA ILE A 221 -1.91 -6.67 9.34
C ILE A 221 -3.17 -5.98 8.83
N ILE A 222 -3.93 -5.40 9.75
CA ILE A 222 -5.16 -4.66 9.48
C ILE A 222 -4.87 -3.19 9.70
N THR A 223 -4.84 -2.40 8.63
CA THR A 223 -4.69 -0.94 8.68
C THR A 223 -6.07 -0.32 8.65
N LYS A 224 -6.44 0.37 9.74
CA LYS A 224 -7.73 1.06 9.85
C LYS A 224 -7.54 2.54 9.56
N ALA A 225 -8.53 3.13 8.89
CA ALA A 225 -8.56 4.54 8.60
C ALA A 225 -9.99 5.09 8.63
N SER A 226 -10.14 6.36 9.00
CA SER A 226 -11.41 7.08 9.00
C SER A 226 -11.45 8.09 7.85
N LEU A 227 -12.61 8.26 7.23
CA LEU A 227 -12.79 9.27 6.19
C LEU A 227 -12.57 10.68 6.77
N ASP A 228 -11.76 11.49 6.10
CA ASP A 228 -11.46 12.88 6.46
C ASP A 228 -12.12 13.83 5.46
N LYS A 229 -11.92 13.62 4.15
CA LYS A 229 -12.43 14.50 3.10
C LYS A 229 -12.92 13.74 1.89
N LYS A 230 -13.82 14.37 1.16
CA LYS A 230 -14.28 13.93 -0.16
C LYS A 230 -14.28 15.11 -1.12
N TRP A 231 -13.88 14.88 -2.36
CA TRP A 231 -13.99 15.84 -3.45
C TRP A 231 -14.53 15.17 -4.71
N GLU A 232 -15.35 15.91 -5.43
CA GLU A 232 -15.55 15.67 -6.87
C GLU A 232 -14.25 16.03 -7.62
N TRP A 233 -14.00 15.35 -8.75
CA TRP A 233 -12.75 15.52 -9.51
C TRP A 233 -12.45 16.96 -9.92
N HIS A 234 -13.46 17.77 -10.23
CA HIS A 234 -13.28 19.15 -10.66
C HIS A 234 -12.84 20.11 -9.53
N ASN A 235 -13.04 19.71 -8.26
CA ASN A 235 -12.74 20.50 -7.07
C ASN A 235 -11.59 19.92 -6.22
N ALA A 236 -11.12 18.72 -6.53
CA ALA A 236 -10.01 18.11 -5.81
C ALA A 236 -8.71 18.93 -5.97
N PRO A 237 -7.88 19.07 -4.93
CA PRO A 237 -6.58 19.74 -5.05
C PRO A 237 -5.73 19.12 -6.16
N ASP A 238 -5.05 19.93 -6.97
CA ASP A 238 -4.20 19.44 -8.10
C ASP A 238 -3.23 18.35 -7.63
N LYS A 239 -2.57 18.58 -6.49
CA LYS A 239 -1.66 17.63 -5.84
C LYS A 239 -2.30 16.25 -5.62
N VAL A 240 -3.57 16.20 -5.21
CA VAL A 240 -4.29 14.95 -4.92
C VAL A 240 -4.67 14.24 -6.22
N VAL A 241 -5.06 14.99 -7.25
CA VAL A 241 -5.34 14.44 -8.58
C VAL A 241 -4.08 13.83 -9.21
N HIS A 242 -2.92 14.46 -9.04
CA HIS A 242 -1.63 13.96 -9.54
C HIS A 242 -1.26 12.57 -9.02
N TYR A 243 -1.75 12.16 -7.84
CA TYR A 243 -1.53 10.79 -7.33
C TYR A 243 -2.18 9.71 -8.20
N PHE A 244 -3.15 10.08 -9.03
CA PHE A 244 -3.90 9.18 -9.91
C PHE A 244 -3.59 9.41 -11.39
N ASP A 245 -2.66 10.30 -11.73
CA ASP A 245 -2.26 10.46 -13.13
C ASP A 245 -1.38 9.30 -13.59
N LEU A 246 -2.03 8.29 -14.16
CA LEU A 246 -1.40 7.09 -14.71
C LEU A 246 -0.44 7.38 -15.88
N THR A 247 -0.40 8.61 -16.43
CA THR A 247 0.64 9.00 -17.41
C THR A 247 1.94 9.46 -16.75
N VAL A 248 2.00 9.48 -15.43
CA VAL A 248 3.15 9.95 -14.65
C VAL A 248 3.51 8.96 -13.55
N GLN A 249 2.50 8.43 -12.85
CA GLN A 249 2.68 7.45 -11.79
C GLN A 249 2.80 6.04 -12.35
N LYS A 250 3.63 5.23 -11.68
CA LYS A 250 3.67 3.78 -11.87
C LYS A 250 2.84 3.13 -10.78
N THR A 251 2.07 2.11 -11.13
CA THR A 251 1.43 1.28 -10.12
C THR A 251 2.48 0.41 -9.42
N ASN A 252 2.12 -0.12 -8.25
CA ASN A 252 2.92 -1.11 -7.55
C ASN A 252 2.16 -2.45 -7.44
N ALA A 253 1.20 -2.69 -8.33
CA ALA A 253 0.27 -3.81 -8.24
C ALA A 253 0.91 -5.18 -8.48
N HIS A 254 1.96 -5.25 -9.30
CA HIS A 254 2.51 -6.51 -9.77
C HIS A 254 3.95 -6.75 -9.32
N ALA A 255 4.29 -8.02 -9.12
CA ALA A 255 5.66 -8.48 -9.00
C ALA A 255 6.02 -9.22 -10.29
N SER A 256 7.07 -8.79 -10.98
CA SER A 256 7.49 -9.39 -12.26
C SER A 256 7.77 -10.89 -12.21
N TRP A 257 8.02 -11.45 -11.02
CA TRP A 257 8.29 -12.87 -10.78
C TRP A 257 7.06 -13.68 -10.38
N PHE A 258 5.93 -13.04 -10.10
CA PHE A 258 4.70 -13.69 -9.63
C PHE A 258 3.52 -13.45 -10.58
N ASN A 259 3.30 -12.19 -10.96
CA ASN A 259 2.32 -11.81 -11.97
C ASN A 259 3.00 -10.87 -12.98
N PRO A 260 3.65 -11.39 -14.03
CA PRO A 260 4.25 -10.59 -15.09
C PRO A 260 3.13 -10.04 -16.02
N GLY A 261 2.38 -9.06 -15.55
CA GLY A 261 1.40 -8.30 -16.34
C GLY A 261 1.93 -6.93 -16.77
N GLU A 262 1.24 -6.29 -17.72
CA GLU A 262 1.45 -4.86 -17.97
C GLU A 262 0.92 -4.05 -16.78
N GLU A 263 1.79 -3.31 -16.09
CA GLU A 263 1.37 -2.41 -15.01
C GLU A 263 0.43 -1.34 -15.57
N GLU A 264 -0.64 -1.02 -14.84
CA GLU A 264 -1.43 0.15 -15.22
C GLU A 264 -0.60 1.42 -14.96
N GLY A 265 -0.39 2.23 -16.01
CA GLY A 265 0.32 3.49 -15.93
C GLY A 265 1.48 3.64 -16.92
N VAL A 266 2.46 4.48 -16.59
CA VAL A 266 3.66 4.65 -17.44
C VAL A 266 4.59 3.46 -17.28
N ASN A 267 4.37 2.47 -18.14
CA ASN A 267 5.36 1.45 -18.44
C ASN A 267 6.49 2.06 -19.26
#